data_AF-A0A1I1DUY8-F1
#
_entry.id   AF-A0A1I1DUY8-F1
#
_cell.length_a   1.000
_cell.length_b   1.000
_cell.length_c   1.000
_cell.angle_alpha   90.00
_cell.angle_beta   90.00
_cell.angle_gamma   90.00
#
_symmetry.space_group_name_H-M   'P 1'
#
loop_
_entity.id
_entity.type
_entity.pdbx_description
1 polymer ?
#
loop_
_entity_poly.entity_id
_entity_poly.type
_entity_poly.pdbx_seq_one_letter_code
_entity_poly.pdbx_strand_id
1 'polypeptide(L)'
;MSKQPSSYQRYLPAIYSGKDSAFVGDYLKIFEKLLTGIGDGTLDGRRGIQELLNADVAGNLFYPRLSFLFDPASTDFIPPISAAKPNQQQAILANLDSYIGVPPVTNPLAAYVAGQPAAGSTQSGIEAWLNSFLNWLGGWVDLTLDNSWNIDKKRMVTAQILALYRLRGTPQGLGFMLDLLLDLPMTIQGVQYQMPVDGFPAKAVPVKGPVTLTVSNPVPPCIRVAGQAQGAFILQERYHAGSQVVSGYFPWLFNVQITLPNALNSGFVLTSQNTQQILRLQQQLQQLLAAIKPAASRFTITIFPSMQLQAVTPETQICNAATLGINTLLGLQGKK
;
A
#
# COMPACT_ATOMS: atom_id res chain seq x y z
N MET A 1 19.58 33.54 6.77
CA MET A 1 20.66 34.48 6.46
C MET A 1 21.88 34.18 7.31
N SER A 2 22.82 33.41 6.76
CA SER A 2 24.16 33.28 7.34
C SER A 2 24.87 34.64 7.42
N LYS A 3 25.53 34.93 8.56
CA LYS A 3 25.97 36.28 8.96
C LYS A 3 27.10 36.90 8.12
N GLN A 4 27.77 36.16 7.23
CA GLN A 4 28.87 36.65 6.38
C GLN A 4 28.86 36.02 4.98
N PRO A 5 29.16 36.76 3.88
CA PRO A 5 29.24 36.24 2.51
C PRO A 5 30.47 35.36 2.25
N SER A 6 30.47 34.60 1.15
CA SER A 6 31.59 33.73 0.73
C SER A 6 32.92 34.48 0.58
N SER A 7 34.04 33.89 1.02
CA SER A 7 35.36 34.50 0.78
C SER A 7 35.72 34.52 -0.70
N TYR A 8 35.06 33.72 -1.55
CA TYR A 8 35.29 33.73 -2.99
C TYR A 8 34.79 34.99 -3.69
N GLN A 9 33.90 35.74 -3.05
CA GLN A 9 33.42 37.00 -3.60
C GLN A 9 34.56 38.01 -3.81
N ARG A 10 35.66 37.91 -3.06
CA ARG A 10 36.87 38.73 -3.23
C ARG A 10 37.59 38.51 -4.57
N TYR A 11 37.35 37.38 -5.22
CA TYR A 11 37.95 37.03 -6.51
C TYR A 11 37.06 37.43 -7.69
N LEU A 12 35.84 37.90 -7.45
CA LEU A 12 34.95 38.39 -8.50
C LEU A 12 35.16 39.88 -8.77
N PRO A 13 34.89 40.35 -10.01
CA PRO A 13 34.87 41.77 -10.34
C PRO A 13 33.90 42.57 -9.46
N ALA A 14 34.20 43.85 -9.22
CA ALA A 14 33.46 44.72 -8.30
C ALA A 14 31.94 44.85 -8.58
N ILE A 15 31.50 44.58 -9.81
CA ILE A 15 30.08 44.55 -10.18
C ILE A 15 29.28 43.50 -9.38
N TYR A 16 29.94 42.45 -8.87
CA TYR A 16 29.33 41.38 -8.08
C TYR A 16 29.44 41.59 -6.56
N SER A 17 29.92 42.76 -6.12
CA SER A 17 30.18 43.08 -4.69
C SER A 17 29.27 44.18 -4.14
N GLY A 18 28.21 44.56 -4.89
CA GLY A 18 27.27 45.63 -4.53
C GLY A 18 26.30 45.29 -3.39
N LYS A 19 25.44 46.25 -3.00
CA LYS A 19 24.44 46.11 -1.93
C LYS A 19 23.46 44.93 -2.12
N ASP A 20 23.20 44.53 -3.37
CA ASP A 20 22.31 43.41 -3.71
C ASP A 20 23.04 42.08 -3.94
N SER A 21 24.34 42.01 -3.63
CA SER A 21 25.18 40.84 -3.90
C SER A 21 25.02 39.69 -2.91
N ALA A 22 24.09 39.80 -1.94
CA ALA A 22 23.83 38.74 -0.96
C ALA A 22 23.61 37.38 -1.62
N PHE A 23 22.85 37.36 -2.73
CA PHE A 23 22.63 36.14 -3.52
C PHE A 23 23.93 35.54 -4.06
N VAL A 24 24.79 36.34 -4.69
CA VAL A 24 26.05 35.86 -5.29
C VAL A 24 27.00 35.37 -4.20
N GLY A 25 27.10 36.12 -3.10
CA GLY A 25 27.89 35.75 -1.94
C GLY A 25 27.43 34.44 -1.29
N ASP A 26 26.12 34.15 -1.28
CA ASP A 26 25.57 32.89 -0.78
C ASP A 26 25.70 31.74 -1.78
N TYR A 27 25.51 32.00 -3.08
CA TYR A 27 25.72 31.03 -4.15
C TYR A 27 27.17 30.54 -4.21
N LEU A 28 28.14 31.45 -4.05
CA LEU A 28 29.56 31.09 -4.04
C LEU A 28 29.97 30.21 -2.85
N LYS A 29 29.21 30.22 -1.74
CA LYS A 29 29.49 29.31 -0.61
C LYS A 29 29.37 27.85 -1.01
N ILE A 30 28.54 27.53 -2.00
CA ILE A 30 28.42 26.17 -2.54
C ILE A 30 29.78 25.72 -3.06
N PHE A 31 30.43 26.54 -3.89
CA PHE A 31 31.72 26.24 -4.50
C PHE A 31 32.87 26.37 -3.51
N GLU A 32 32.82 27.35 -2.60
CA GLU A 32 33.83 27.51 -1.55
C GLU A 32 33.83 26.31 -0.59
N LYS A 33 32.66 25.76 -0.27
CA LYS A 33 32.57 24.49 0.48
C LYS A 33 33.08 23.30 -0.29
N LEU A 34 32.78 23.21 -1.59
CA LEU A 34 33.18 22.09 -2.43
C LEU A 34 34.69 22.08 -2.71
N LEU A 35 35.29 23.24 -2.96
CA LEU A 35 36.64 23.39 -3.48
C LEU A 35 37.68 23.71 -2.41
N THR A 36 37.32 24.47 -1.36
CA THR A 36 38.24 24.89 -0.29
C THR A 36 37.92 24.34 1.09
N GLY A 37 36.79 23.66 1.27
CA GLY A 37 36.47 22.95 2.51
C GLY A 37 36.28 23.89 3.71
N ILE A 38 35.36 24.86 3.61
CA ILE A 38 34.81 25.50 4.82
C ILE A 38 34.10 24.41 5.64
N GLY A 39 34.26 24.41 6.97
CA GLY A 39 33.64 23.42 7.86
C GLY A 39 32.14 23.25 7.61
N ASP A 40 31.66 22.02 7.81
CA ASP A 40 30.31 21.52 7.48
C ASP A 40 29.17 22.11 8.35
N GLY A 41 29.36 23.31 8.89
CA GLY A 41 28.30 24.07 9.55
C GLY A 41 27.13 24.37 8.62
N THR A 42 26.00 24.78 9.19
CA THR A 42 24.76 24.95 8.41
C THR A 42 24.90 25.99 7.31
N LEU A 43 24.47 25.69 6.08
CA LEU A 43 24.20 26.69 5.05
C LEU A 43 22.75 27.13 5.18
N ASP A 44 22.55 28.34 5.70
CA ASP A 44 21.22 28.92 5.85
C ASP A 44 20.25 28.05 6.68
N GLY A 45 20.76 27.40 7.72
CA GLY A 45 20.01 26.48 8.59
C GLY A 45 19.92 25.04 8.07
N ARG A 46 20.41 24.76 6.86
CA ARG A 46 20.48 23.43 6.25
C ARG A 46 21.83 22.78 6.52
N ARG A 47 21.88 21.45 6.55
CA ARG A 47 23.12 20.69 6.64
C ARG A 47 24.08 21.03 5.51
N GLY A 48 25.37 20.81 5.76
CA GLY A 48 26.43 21.10 4.79
C GLY A 48 26.23 20.36 3.46
N ILE A 49 26.79 20.92 2.38
CA ILE A 49 26.73 20.29 1.05
C ILE A 49 27.51 18.98 1.02
N GLN A 50 28.57 18.84 1.82
CA GLN A 50 29.31 17.58 1.90
C GLN A 50 28.46 16.50 2.59
N GLU A 51 27.73 16.84 3.66
CA GLU A 51 26.73 15.93 4.25
C GLU A 51 25.62 15.54 3.24
N LEU A 52 25.15 16.48 2.42
CA LEU A 52 24.15 16.20 1.38
C LEU A 52 24.67 15.30 0.26
N LEU A 53 25.88 15.59 -0.23
CA LEU A 53 26.55 14.84 -1.28
C LEU A 53 27.18 13.54 -0.78
N ASN A 54 27.21 13.33 0.54
CA ASN A 54 27.58 12.04 1.12
C ASN A 54 26.72 10.96 0.44
N ALA A 55 27.39 9.91 -0.05
CA ALA A 55 26.75 8.82 -0.78
C ALA A 55 25.58 8.22 0.03
N ASP A 56 25.69 8.25 1.36
CA ASP A 56 24.64 7.79 2.27
C ASP A 56 23.37 8.64 2.26
N VAL A 57 23.42 9.91 1.85
CA VAL A 57 22.23 10.79 1.80
C VAL A 57 21.70 10.86 0.37
N ALA A 58 22.51 11.32 -0.58
CA ALA A 58 22.08 11.51 -1.98
C ALA A 58 21.65 10.19 -2.63
N GLY A 59 22.39 9.09 -2.39
CA GLY A 59 22.06 7.77 -2.92
C GLY A 59 20.78 7.21 -2.30
N ASN A 60 20.62 7.34 -0.99
CA ASN A 60 19.43 6.85 -0.29
C ASN A 60 18.18 7.72 -0.48
N LEU A 61 18.30 8.92 -1.04
CA LEU A 61 17.13 9.74 -1.39
C LEU A 61 16.26 9.07 -2.46
N PHE A 62 16.88 8.37 -3.41
CA PHE A 62 16.18 7.62 -4.46
C PHE A 62 15.76 6.22 -4.04
N TYR A 63 16.10 5.81 -2.81
CA TYR A 63 15.62 4.57 -2.21
C TYR A 63 14.44 4.86 -1.28
N PRO A 64 13.25 4.26 -1.48
CA PRO A 64 12.05 4.60 -0.70
C PRO A 64 12.21 4.44 0.82
N ARG A 65 13.18 3.66 1.30
CA ARG A 65 13.46 3.52 2.73
C ARG A 65 13.96 4.82 3.37
N LEU A 66 14.66 5.70 2.64
CA LEU A 66 15.27 6.92 3.19
C LEU A 66 16.18 6.61 4.41
N SER A 67 17.09 5.65 4.25
CA SER A 67 17.87 5.04 5.35
C SER A 67 18.60 6.06 6.23
N PHE A 68 19.05 7.19 5.65
CA PHE A 68 19.75 8.27 6.36
C PHE A 68 18.90 9.00 7.41
N LEU A 69 17.58 8.79 7.44
CA LEU A 69 16.68 9.36 8.45
C LEU A 69 16.53 8.49 9.70
N PHE A 70 16.99 7.24 9.66
CA PHE A 70 16.73 6.24 10.69
C PHE A 70 18.04 5.69 11.27
N ASP A 71 17.92 5.01 12.41
CA ASP A 71 19.04 4.31 13.03
C ASP A 71 19.58 3.23 12.07
N PRO A 72 20.89 3.23 11.73
CA PRO A 72 21.51 2.18 10.93
C PRO A 72 21.33 0.76 11.49
N ALA A 73 21.11 0.62 12.80
CA ALA A 73 20.84 -0.65 13.45
C ALA A 73 19.39 -1.16 13.25
N SER A 74 18.49 -0.35 12.70
CA SER A 74 17.12 -0.77 12.41
C SER A 74 17.09 -1.88 11.36
N THR A 75 16.46 -2.99 11.72
CA THR A 75 16.21 -4.14 10.83
C THR A 75 14.89 -4.04 10.08
N ASP A 76 14.10 -2.99 10.34
CA ASP A 76 12.82 -2.78 9.66
C ASP A 76 13.06 -2.49 8.17
N PHE A 77 12.33 -3.21 7.32
CA PHE A 77 12.41 -3.04 5.87
C PHE A 77 12.07 -1.59 5.45
N ILE A 78 10.95 -1.06 5.95
CA ILE A 78 10.55 0.35 5.81
C ILE A 78 10.14 0.87 7.20
N PRO A 79 11.02 1.61 7.89
CA PRO A 79 10.67 2.25 9.16
C PRO A 79 9.55 3.29 8.97
N PRO A 80 8.56 3.38 9.88
CA PRO A 80 7.41 4.25 9.72
C PRO A 80 7.76 5.73 9.94
N ILE A 81 7.12 6.60 9.14
CA ILE A 81 7.14 8.06 9.29
C ILE A 81 5.75 8.54 9.73
N SER A 82 4.71 8.21 8.96
CA SER A 82 3.33 8.63 9.24
C SER A 82 2.69 7.83 10.37
N ALA A 83 3.08 6.57 10.55
CA ALA A 83 2.62 5.74 11.66
C ALA A 83 3.47 5.88 12.93
N ALA A 84 4.54 6.69 12.92
CA ALA A 84 5.36 6.96 14.09
C ALA A 84 4.61 7.80 15.13
N LYS A 85 5.11 7.83 16.37
CA LYS A 85 4.56 8.72 17.41
C LYS A 85 4.68 10.18 16.94
N PRO A 86 3.73 11.08 17.25
CA PRO A 86 3.73 12.45 16.73
C PRO A 86 5.06 13.20 16.91
N ASN A 87 5.67 13.10 18.10
CA ASN A 87 6.97 13.74 18.38
C ASN A 87 8.12 13.14 17.53
N GLN A 88 8.08 11.84 17.27
CA GLN A 88 9.08 11.16 16.44
C GLN A 88 8.90 11.52 14.97
N GLN A 89 7.66 11.54 14.47
CA GLN A 89 7.34 11.99 13.12
C GLN A 89 7.85 13.42 12.89
N GLN A 90 7.59 14.33 13.83
CA GLN A 90 8.10 15.71 13.77
C GLN A 90 9.63 15.76 13.69
N ALA A 91 10.33 14.98 14.52
CA ALA A 91 11.79 14.92 14.51
C ALA A 91 12.34 14.37 13.18
N ILE A 92 11.71 13.32 12.62
CA ILE A 92 12.09 12.73 11.34
C ILE A 92 11.91 13.74 10.20
N LEU A 93 10.77 14.42 10.15
CA LEU A 93 10.46 15.40 9.11
C LEU A 93 11.35 16.65 9.24
N ALA A 94 11.66 17.09 10.46
CA ALA A 94 12.63 18.17 10.69
C ALA A 94 14.05 17.77 10.26
N ASN A 95 14.46 16.52 10.50
CA ASN A 95 15.74 16.01 10.02
C ASN A 95 15.78 15.98 8.49
N LEU A 96 14.72 15.49 7.84
CA LEU A 96 14.59 15.52 6.37
C LEU A 96 14.68 16.96 5.81
N ASP A 97 13.97 17.90 6.44
CA ASP A 97 13.99 19.29 6.04
C ASP A 97 15.36 19.93 6.21
N SER A 98 16.15 19.50 7.20
CA SER A 98 17.52 19.96 7.37
C SER A 98 18.41 19.65 6.15
N TYR A 99 18.07 18.64 5.35
CA TYR A 99 18.77 18.31 4.11
C TYR A 99 18.17 19.04 2.89
N ILE A 100 16.85 18.94 2.70
CA ILE A 100 16.18 19.40 1.48
C ILE A 100 15.92 20.91 1.52
N GLY A 101 15.52 21.41 2.69
CA GLY A 101 15.05 22.77 2.92
C GLY A 101 13.84 23.13 2.08
N VAL A 102 12.72 22.50 2.41
CA VAL A 102 11.43 22.71 1.73
C VAL A 102 10.95 24.13 2.03
N PRO A 103 10.60 24.93 0.99
CA PRO A 103 10.08 26.27 1.23
C PRO A 103 8.81 26.23 2.10
N PRO A 104 8.64 27.18 3.04
CA PRO A 104 7.45 27.23 3.86
C PRO A 104 6.22 27.45 2.96
N VAL A 105 5.17 26.66 3.18
CA VAL A 105 3.92 26.80 2.44
C VAL A 105 3.20 28.03 2.96
N THR A 106 3.05 29.04 2.10
CA THR A 106 2.25 30.22 2.39
C THR A 106 0.78 29.91 2.09
N ASN A 107 -0.11 30.32 2.98
CA ASN A 107 -1.54 30.18 2.73
C ASN A 107 -1.99 31.34 1.81
N PRO A 108 -2.35 31.08 0.54
CA PRO A 108 -2.72 32.16 -0.38
C PRO A 108 -4.00 32.87 0.05
N LEU A 109 -4.83 32.23 0.88
CA LEU A 109 -6.09 32.79 1.40
C LEU A 109 -5.91 33.56 2.71
N ALA A 110 -4.71 33.55 3.32
CA ALA A 110 -4.49 34.24 4.59
C ALA A 110 -4.71 35.76 4.51
N ALA A 111 -4.47 36.35 3.34
CA ALA A 111 -4.75 37.77 3.09
C ALA A 111 -6.24 38.07 2.87
N TYR A 112 -7.06 37.06 2.58
CA TYR A 112 -8.45 37.21 2.16
C TYR A 112 -9.47 36.70 3.19
N VAL A 113 -9.05 35.85 4.13
CA VAL A 113 -9.92 35.24 5.14
C VAL A 113 -9.39 35.55 6.54
N ALA A 114 -10.15 36.33 7.31
CA ALA A 114 -9.80 36.67 8.68
C ALA A 114 -9.70 35.41 9.56
N GLY A 115 -8.62 35.31 10.34
CA GLY A 115 -8.38 34.19 11.24
C GLY A 115 -7.65 32.98 10.62
N GLN A 116 -7.30 33.04 9.34
CA GLN A 116 -6.43 32.03 8.73
C GLN A 116 -4.95 32.32 9.04
N PRO A 117 -4.16 31.33 9.52
CA PRO A 117 -2.73 31.53 9.72
C PRO A 117 -2.01 31.80 8.39
N ALA A 118 -1.06 32.74 8.42
CA ALA A 118 -0.30 33.19 7.24
C ALA A 118 0.62 32.12 6.64
N ALA A 119 1.07 31.18 7.47
CA ALA A 119 1.90 30.05 7.08
C ALA A 119 1.18 28.74 7.41
N GLY A 120 1.23 27.78 6.49
CA GLY A 120 0.95 26.38 6.81
C GLY A 120 2.00 25.85 7.78
N SER A 121 1.71 24.76 8.49
CA SER A 121 2.73 24.11 9.33
C SER A 121 3.90 23.65 8.45
N THR A 122 5.14 23.89 8.85
CA THR A 122 6.33 23.42 8.11
C THR A 122 6.26 21.92 7.85
N GLN A 123 5.70 21.17 8.82
CA GLN A 123 5.44 19.74 8.71
C GLN A 123 4.54 19.39 7.52
N SER A 124 3.43 20.11 7.29
CA SER A 124 2.53 19.80 6.17
C SER A 124 3.17 20.11 4.81
N GLY A 125 4.03 21.13 4.76
CA GLY A 125 4.84 21.43 3.57
C GLY A 125 5.80 20.32 3.20
N ILE A 126 6.53 19.80 4.19
CA ILE A 126 7.47 18.68 3.99
C ILE A 126 6.73 17.40 3.60
N GLU A 127 5.59 17.11 4.24
CA GLU A 127 4.76 15.95 3.89
C GLU A 127 4.21 16.07 2.46
N ALA A 128 3.76 17.25 2.02
CA ALA A 128 3.30 17.49 0.66
C ALA A 128 4.44 17.36 -0.37
N TRP A 129 5.62 17.89 -0.07
CA TRP A 129 6.81 17.70 -0.87
C TRP A 129 7.17 16.21 -0.99
N LEU A 130 7.25 15.50 0.13
CA LEU A 130 7.60 14.08 0.15
C LEU A 130 6.58 13.22 -0.60
N ASN A 131 5.29 13.55 -0.49
CA ASN A 131 4.24 12.90 -1.30
C ASN A 131 4.47 13.11 -2.79
N SER A 132 4.79 14.33 -3.21
CA SER A 132 5.06 14.66 -4.61
C SER A 132 6.33 13.97 -5.11
N PHE A 133 7.38 13.94 -4.29
CA PHE A 133 8.62 13.24 -4.58
C PHE A 133 8.42 11.73 -4.74
N LEU A 134 7.64 11.09 -3.85
CA LEU A 134 7.33 9.66 -3.96
C LEU A 134 6.47 9.35 -5.19
N ASN A 135 5.53 10.22 -5.54
CA ASN A 135 4.75 10.08 -6.77
C ASN A 135 5.66 10.17 -8.01
N TRP A 136 6.61 11.12 -8.03
CA TRP A 136 7.64 11.19 -9.06
C TRP A 136 8.51 9.94 -9.11
N LEU A 137 8.97 9.45 -7.94
CA LEU A 137 9.77 8.23 -7.82
C LEU A 137 9.01 6.99 -8.34
N GLY A 138 7.72 6.88 -8.01
CA GLY A 138 6.83 5.85 -8.54
C GLY A 138 6.71 5.89 -10.06
N GLY A 139 6.71 7.08 -10.66
CA GLY A 139 6.70 7.26 -12.11
C GLY A 139 7.90 6.59 -12.83
N TRP A 140 9.08 6.54 -12.19
CA TRP A 140 10.25 5.85 -12.76
C TRP A 140 10.07 4.34 -12.91
N VAL A 141 9.18 3.76 -12.09
CA VAL A 141 8.89 2.33 -12.08
C VAL A 141 7.50 2.03 -12.61
N ASP A 142 6.93 2.91 -13.45
CA ASP A 142 5.59 2.75 -14.02
C ASP A 142 4.51 2.46 -12.96
N LEU A 143 4.57 3.19 -11.84
CA LEU A 143 3.64 3.05 -10.72
C LEU A 143 2.91 4.36 -10.44
N THR A 144 1.59 4.35 -10.62
CA THR A 144 0.71 5.43 -10.19
C THR A 144 0.28 5.22 -8.74
N LEU A 145 0.85 6.00 -7.82
CA LEU A 145 0.52 5.94 -6.40
C LEU A 145 -0.81 6.62 -6.12
N ASP A 146 -1.61 6.01 -5.25
CA ASP A 146 -2.87 6.59 -4.79
C ASP A 146 -2.58 7.78 -3.84
N ASN A 147 -3.25 8.91 -4.08
CA ASN A 147 -3.09 10.11 -3.25
C ASN A 147 -3.73 9.98 -1.87
N SER A 148 -4.64 9.02 -1.67
CA SER A 148 -5.22 8.71 -0.36
C SER A 148 -4.27 7.90 0.54
N TRP A 149 -3.21 7.32 -0.02
CA TRP A 149 -2.24 6.56 0.77
C TRP A 149 -1.35 7.46 1.59
N ASN A 150 -1.03 6.99 2.80
CA ASN A 150 -0.02 7.61 3.64
C ASN A 150 1.39 7.41 3.03
N ILE A 151 2.36 8.19 3.54
CA ILE A 151 3.75 8.19 3.05
C ILE A 151 4.38 6.81 3.20
N ASP A 152 4.09 6.11 4.29
CA ASP A 152 4.66 4.78 4.56
C ASP A 152 4.20 3.73 3.56
N LYS A 153 2.91 3.71 3.22
CA LYS A 153 2.33 2.84 2.19
C LYS A 153 2.94 3.14 0.83
N LYS A 154 3.05 4.41 0.44
CA LYS A 154 3.72 4.81 -0.82
C LYS A 154 5.15 4.30 -0.88
N ARG A 155 5.93 4.49 0.18
CA ARG A 155 7.31 3.99 0.28
C ARG A 155 7.37 2.46 0.18
N MET A 156 6.49 1.76 0.90
CA MET A 156 6.40 0.31 0.90
C MET A 156 6.10 -0.26 -0.49
N VAL A 157 5.08 0.29 -1.16
CA VAL A 157 4.68 -0.17 -2.49
C VAL A 157 5.81 0.07 -3.49
N THR A 158 6.38 1.28 -3.54
CA THR A 158 7.48 1.60 -4.46
C THR A 158 8.70 0.70 -4.24
N ALA A 159 9.00 0.33 -2.99
CA ALA A 159 10.13 -0.54 -2.68
C ALA A 159 9.94 -1.99 -3.18
N GLN A 160 8.71 -2.52 -3.14
CA GLN A 160 8.42 -3.92 -3.46
C GLN A 160 7.97 -4.14 -4.91
N ILE A 161 7.45 -3.11 -5.59
CA ILE A 161 6.75 -3.25 -6.87
C ILE A 161 7.60 -3.90 -7.97
N LEU A 162 8.91 -3.59 -8.03
CA LEU A 162 9.80 -4.12 -9.05
C LEU A 162 9.96 -5.65 -8.94
N ALA A 163 10.02 -6.18 -7.72
CA ALA A 163 10.06 -7.62 -7.51
C ALA A 163 8.74 -8.28 -7.94
N LEU A 164 7.60 -7.62 -7.65
CA LEU A 164 6.28 -8.11 -8.04
C LEU A 164 6.05 -8.09 -9.56
N TYR A 165 6.61 -7.11 -10.27
CA TYR A 165 6.56 -7.08 -11.73
C TYR A 165 7.26 -8.28 -12.37
N ARG A 166 8.31 -8.83 -11.75
CA ARG A 166 8.97 -10.06 -12.23
C ARG A 166 8.09 -11.29 -12.06
N LEU A 167 7.13 -11.26 -11.14
CA LEU A 167 6.19 -12.35 -10.87
C LEU A 167 4.83 -12.13 -11.56
N ARG A 168 4.70 -11.10 -12.41
CA ARG A 168 3.45 -10.79 -13.11
C ARG A 168 3.00 -11.98 -13.95
N GLY A 169 1.70 -12.27 -13.93
CA GLY A 169 1.09 -13.40 -14.63
C GLY A 169 1.15 -14.74 -13.88
N THR A 170 1.75 -14.78 -12.69
CA THR A 170 1.67 -15.95 -11.80
C THR A 170 0.60 -15.73 -10.72
N PRO A 171 -0.07 -16.79 -10.22
CA PRO A 171 -1.02 -16.66 -9.10
C PRO A 171 -0.34 -16.12 -7.85
N GLN A 172 0.90 -16.54 -7.58
CA GLN A 172 1.68 -16.06 -6.44
C GLN A 172 1.98 -14.55 -6.53
N GLY A 173 2.46 -14.09 -7.68
CA GLY A 173 2.74 -12.67 -7.89
C GLY A 173 1.47 -11.80 -7.80
N LEU A 174 0.36 -12.30 -8.35
CA LEU A 174 -0.94 -11.64 -8.23
C LEU A 174 -1.40 -11.57 -6.77
N GLY A 175 -1.26 -12.66 -6.01
CA GLY A 175 -1.56 -12.70 -4.58
C GLY A 175 -0.77 -11.65 -3.80
N PHE A 176 0.56 -11.66 -3.94
CA PHE A 176 1.42 -10.69 -3.25
C PHE A 176 1.12 -9.24 -3.64
N MET A 177 0.77 -8.98 -4.90
CA MET A 177 0.39 -7.64 -5.36
C MET A 177 -0.94 -7.19 -4.75
N LEU A 178 -1.94 -8.07 -4.68
CA LEU A 178 -3.21 -7.76 -4.02
C LEU A 178 -3.02 -7.53 -2.53
N ASP A 179 -2.21 -8.36 -1.87
CA ASP A 179 -1.92 -8.22 -0.44
C ASP A 179 -1.23 -6.90 -0.14
N LEU A 180 -0.21 -6.57 -0.93
CA LEU A 180 0.54 -5.32 -0.81
C LEU A 180 -0.34 -4.10 -1.05
N LEU A 181 -1.22 -4.11 -2.04
CA LEU A 181 -2.03 -2.93 -2.42
C LEU A 181 -3.24 -2.75 -1.51
N LEU A 182 -3.88 -3.82 -1.06
CA LEU A 182 -5.10 -3.80 -0.26
C LEU A 182 -4.87 -3.99 1.25
N ASP A 183 -3.61 -4.03 1.69
CA ASP A 183 -3.22 -4.23 3.10
C ASP A 183 -3.80 -5.52 3.69
N LEU A 184 -3.67 -6.62 2.94
CA LEU A 184 -4.09 -7.93 3.40
C LEU A 184 -2.94 -8.68 4.08
N PRO A 185 -3.22 -9.51 5.10
CA PRO A 185 -4.53 -9.77 5.67
C PRO A 185 -5.08 -8.59 6.48
N MET A 186 -6.36 -8.26 6.25
CA MET A 186 -7.03 -7.19 7.01
C MET A 186 -7.76 -7.77 8.21
N THR A 187 -7.76 -7.07 9.34
CA THR A 187 -8.49 -7.50 10.55
C THR A 187 -9.85 -6.82 10.65
N ILE A 188 -10.91 -7.61 10.80
CA ILE A 188 -12.27 -7.12 11.05
C ILE A 188 -12.73 -7.47 12.47
N GLN A 189 -13.63 -6.67 13.03
CA GLN A 189 -14.21 -6.87 14.36
C GLN A 189 -15.63 -7.43 14.23
N GLY A 190 -15.78 -8.72 14.48
CA GLY A 190 -17.07 -9.40 14.53
C GLY A 190 -17.58 -9.54 15.95
N VAL A 191 -18.64 -10.32 16.11
CA VAL A 191 -19.19 -10.68 17.41
C VAL A 191 -19.25 -12.19 17.54
N GLN A 192 -19.00 -12.69 18.74
CA GLN A 192 -19.20 -14.08 19.09
C GLN A 192 -20.24 -14.17 20.21
N TYR A 193 -21.16 -15.11 20.10
CA TYR A 193 -22.16 -15.35 21.11
C TYR A 193 -21.57 -16.19 22.25
N GLN A 194 -21.61 -15.67 23.46
CA GLN A 194 -21.28 -16.42 24.67
C GLN A 194 -22.57 -16.89 25.33
N MET A 195 -22.69 -18.21 25.49
CA MET A 195 -23.83 -18.83 26.17
C MET A 195 -23.88 -18.37 27.64
N PRO A 196 -25.08 -18.25 28.23
CA PRO A 196 -25.22 -17.96 29.65
C PRO A 196 -24.63 -19.10 30.48
N VAL A 197 -23.91 -18.75 31.54
CA VAL A 197 -23.36 -19.69 32.54
C VAL A 197 -23.80 -19.18 33.90
N ASP A 198 -24.23 -20.08 34.80
CA ASP A 198 -24.83 -19.81 36.12
C ASP A 198 -24.65 -18.38 36.67
N GLY A 199 -25.73 -17.59 36.63
CA GLY A 199 -25.77 -16.21 37.12
C GLY A 199 -25.33 -15.13 36.13
N PHE A 200 -24.79 -15.49 34.96
CA PHE A 200 -24.37 -14.56 33.92
C PHE A 200 -25.29 -14.64 32.69
N PRO A 201 -25.86 -13.50 32.23
CA PRO A 201 -26.69 -13.48 31.02
C PRO A 201 -25.84 -13.73 29.77
N ALA A 202 -26.49 -14.22 28.72
CA ALA A 202 -25.87 -14.35 27.41
C ALA A 202 -25.34 -12.99 26.93
N LYS A 203 -24.15 -12.98 26.33
CA LYS A 203 -23.50 -11.74 25.90
C LYS A 203 -22.84 -11.91 24.53
N ALA A 204 -23.01 -10.91 23.67
CA ALA A 204 -22.21 -10.77 22.47
C ALA A 204 -20.85 -10.15 22.84
N VAL A 205 -19.77 -10.87 22.54
CA VAL A 205 -18.39 -10.43 22.82
C VAL A 205 -17.73 -10.03 21.50
N PRO A 206 -17.08 -8.87 21.41
CA PRO A 206 -16.35 -8.48 20.20
C PRO A 206 -15.13 -9.39 20.00
N VAL A 207 -14.99 -9.96 18.80
CA VAL A 207 -13.88 -10.83 18.43
C VAL A 207 -13.22 -10.30 17.15
N LYS A 208 -11.90 -10.36 17.08
CA LYS A 208 -11.14 -9.98 15.89
C LYS A 208 -10.89 -11.19 15.02
N GLY A 209 -10.99 -11.00 13.71
CA GLY A 209 -10.81 -12.06 12.73
C GLY A 209 -10.09 -11.56 11.47
N PRO A 210 -9.15 -12.33 10.91
CA PRO A 210 -8.47 -11.95 9.67
C PRO A 210 -9.33 -12.28 8.45
N VAL A 211 -9.37 -11.37 7.50
CA VAL A 211 -9.80 -11.63 6.12
C VAL A 211 -8.54 -11.78 5.28
N THR A 212 -8.38 -12.94 4.67
CA THR A 212 -7.24 -13.27 3.80
C THR A 212 -7.70 -13.44 2.36
N LEU A 213 -6.75 -13.40 1.44
CA LEU A 213 -7.01 -13.64 0.03
C LEU A 213 -6.11 -14.76 -0.47
N THR A 214 -6.64 -15.60 -1.34
CA THR A 214 -5.89 -16.67 -1.99
C THR A 214 -6.14 -16.62 -3.47
N VAL A 215 -5.05 -16.55 -4.24
CA VAL A 215 -5.10 -16.62 -5.71
C VAL A 215 -4.62 -17.99 -6.13
N SER A 216 -5.40 -18.68 -6.94
CA SER A 216 -5.06 -19.99 -7.48
C SER A 216 -5.44 -20.10 -8.95
N ASN A 217 -4.82 -21.06 -9.63
CA ASN A 217 -5.27 -21.49 -10.95
C ASN A 217 -6.15 -22.74 -10.77
N PRO A 218 -7.13 -22.96 -11.66
CA PRO A 218 -7.90 -24.21 -11.67
C PRO A 218 -6.97 -25.41 -11.80
N VAL A 219 -7.29 -26.47 -11.05
CA VAL A 219 -6.52 -27.73 -11.03
C VAL A 219 -6.66 -28.44 -12.38
N PRO A 220 -5.57 -29.02 -12.93
CA PRO A 220 -5.64 -29.87 -14.12
C PRO A 220 -6.70 -30.97 -14.01
N PRO A 221 -7.43 -31.31 -15.08
CA PRO A 221 -8.03 -32.63 -15.14
C PRO A 221 -6.92 -33.69 -15.12
N CYS A 222 -7.17 -34.84 -14.48
CA CYS A 222 -6.20 -35.93 -14.46
C CYS A 222 -5.92 -36.45 -15.87
N ILE A 223 -4.67 -36.47 -16.30
CA ILE A 223 -4.28 -37.14 -17.55
C ILE A 223 -4.37 -38.66 -17.31
N ARG A 224 -5.26 -39.34 -18.04
CA ARG A 224 -5.36 -40.80 -18.02
C ARG A 224 -4.72 -41.37 -19.28
N VAL A 225 -3.74 -42.27 -19.13
CA VAL A 225 -3.17 -43.04 -20.24
C VAL A 225 -4.03 -44.27 -20.47
N ALA A 226 -4.59 -44.42 -21.67
CA ALA A 226 -5.39 -45.58 -22.06
C ALA A 226 -4.72 -46.35 -23.21
N GLY A 227 -4.83 -47.69 -23.19
CA GLY A 227 -4.20 -48.58 -24.18
C GLY A 227 -4.88 -48.60 -25.56
N GLN A 228 -5.92 -47.80 -25.79
CA GLN A 228 -6.62 -47.68 -27.07
C GLN A 228 -6.62 -46.21 -27.53
N ALA A 229 -6.30 -45.99 -28.81
CA ALA A 229 -6.16 -44.66 -29.43
C ALA A 229 -7.49 -43.89 -29.63
N GLN A 230 -8.63 -44.40 -29.14
CA GLN A 230 -9.94 -43.75 -29.29
C GLN A 230 -10.17 -42.54 -28.35
N GLY A 231 -9.14 -42.07 -27.66
CA GLY A 231 -9.17 -40.89 -26.79
C GLY A 231 -7.93 -40.01 -26.93
N ALA A 232 -7.31 -39.98 -28.11
CA ALA A 232 -6.14 -39.14 -28.35
C ALA A 232 -6.48 -37.66 -28.10
N PHE A 233 -5.60 -36.98 -27.36
CA PHE A 233 -5.71 -35.55 -27.12
C PHE A 233 -5.59 -34.78 -28.45
N ILE A 234 -6.68 -34.17 -28.92
CA ILE A 234 -6.67 -33.30 -30.10
C ILE A 234 -6.50 -31.86 -29.62
N LEU A 235 -5.38 -31.23 -30.01
CA LEU A 235 -5.15 -29.82 -29.75
C LEU A 235 -6.08 -29.00 -30.65
N GLN A 236 -7.14 -28.43 -30.06
CA GLN A 236 -8.08 -27.59 -30.78
C GLN A 236 -7.60 -26.13 -30.79
N GLU A 237 -7.75 -25.44 -31.92
CA GLU A 237 -7.36 -24.02 -32.07
C GLU A 237 -8.16 -23.07 -31.17
N ARG A 238 -9.30 -23.52 -30.62
CA ARG A 238 -10.14 -22.74 -29.70
C ARG A 238 -10.67 -23.62 -28.56
N TYR A 239 -10.75 -23.04 -27.36
CA TYR A 239 -11.33 -23.72 -26.19
C TYR A 239 -12.86 -23.83 -26.30
N HIS A 240 -13.38 -25.03 -26.12
CA HIS A 240 -14.81 -25.29 -25.92
C HIS A 240 -15.06 -25.68 -24.46
N ALA A 241 -16.17 -25.24 -23.86
CA ALA A 241 -16.51 -25.59 -22.48
C ALA A 241 -16.55 -27.12 -22.29
N GLY A 242 -15.76 -27.63 -21.34
CA GLY A 242 -15.58 -29.07 -21.10
C GLY A 242 -14.38 -29.71 -21.82
N SER A 243 -13.61 -28.95 -22.61
CA SER A 243 -12.40 -29.45 -23.27
C SER A 243 -11.27 -29.70 -22.28
N GLN A 244 -10.47 -30.72 -22.55
CA GLN A 244 -9.24 -30.98 -21.80
C GLN A 244 -8.17 -29.93 -22.14
N VAL A 245 -7.47 -29.42 -21.13
CA VAL A 245 -6.46 -28.36 -21.28
C VAL A 245 -5.07 -28.95 -21.45
N VAL A 246 -4.34 -28.53 -22.49
CA VAL A 246 -2.91 -28.83 -22.61
C VAL A 246 -2.19 -28.17 -21.43
N SER A 247 -1.31 -28.90 -20.75
CA SER A 247 -0.51 -28.48 -19.56
C SER A 247 -1.21 -28.45 -18.20
N GLY A 248 -2.50 -28.74 -18.13
CA GLY A 248 -3.21 -28.80 -16.85
C GLY A 248 -3.47 -27.44 -16.18
N TYR A 249 -3.01 -26.34 -16.77
CA TYR A 249 -3.38 -25.00 -16.35
C TYR A 249 -4.28 -24.38 -17.41
N PHE A 250 -5.29 -23.64 -16.96
CA PHE A 250 -5.91 -22.61 -17.79
C PHE A 250 -5.09 -21.32 -17.60
N PRO A 251 -4.10 -21.01 -18.46
CA PRO A 251 -3.23 -19.84 -18.28
C PRO A 251 -3.99 -18.51 -18.32
N TRP A 252 -5.25 -18.54 -18.75
CA TRP A 252 -6.16 -17.40 -18.81
C TRP A 252 -7.19 -17.35 -17.67
N LEU A 253 -7.14 -18.22 -16.64
CA LEU A 253 -8.13 -18.17 -15.55
C LEU A 253 -7.46 -18.15 -14.16
N PHE A 254 -7.78 -17.12 -13.37
CA PHE A 254 -7.38 -16.99 -11.98
C PHE A 254 -8.61 -17.05 -11.05
N ASN A 255 -8.57 -17.93 -10.06
CA ASN A 255 -9.56 -18.00 -8.99
C ASN A 255 -9.05 -17.19 -7.80
N VAL A 256 -9.78 -16.14 -7.45
CA VAL A 256 -9.48 -15.26 -6.32
C VAL A 256 -10.50 -15.56 -5.23
N GLN A 257 -10.04 -16.10 -4.12
CA GLN A 257 -10.88 -16.50 -2.99
C GLN A 257 -10.62 -15.58 -1.81
N ILE A 258 -11.66 -14.87 -1.37
CA ILE A 258 -11.67 -14.09 -0.14
C ILE A 258 -12.04 -15.05 0.98
N THR A 259 -11.13 -15.29 1.93
CA THR A 259 -11.40 -16.12 3.09
C THR A 259 -11.74 -15.25 4.29
N LEU A 260 -12.94 -15.44 4.83
CA LEU A 260 -13.49 -14.72 5.96
C LEU A 260 -13.11 -15.40 7.28
N PRO A 261 -13.15 -14.69 8.41
CA PRO A 261 -12.70 -15.24 9.70
C PRO A 261 -13.51 -16.44 10.19
N ASN A 262 -14.77 -16.53 9.75
CA ASN A 262 -15.66 -17.62 10.11
C ASN A 262 -15.28 -18.96 9.46
N ALA A 263 -14.36 -18.98 8.49
CA ALA A 263 -13.77 -20.23 8.00
C ALA A 263 -12.96 -20.95 9.09
N LEU A 264 -12.29 -20.19 9.96
CA LEU A 264 -11.45 -20.72 11.04
C LEU A 264 -12.18 -20.72 12.39
N ASN A 265 -13.11 -19.78 12.59
CA ASN A 265 -13.91 -19.68 13.81
C ASN A 265 -15.41 -19.68 13.46
N SER A 266 -16.07 -20.83 13.55
CA SER A 266 -17.50 -20.97 13.25
C SER A 266 -18.42 -20.11 14.14
N GLY A 267 -17.94 -19.64 15.30
CA GLY A 267 -18.66 -18.72 16.18
C GLY A 267 -18.53 -17.24 15.83
N PHE A 268 -17.73 -16.90 14.80
CA PHE A 268 -17.54 -15.51 14.36
C PHE A 268 -18.72 -15.05 13.50
N VAL A 269 -19.48 -14.08 14.01
CA VAL A 269 -20.62 -13.48 13.31
C VAL A 269 -20.21 -12.13 12.73
N LEU A 270 -20.51 -11.93 11.44
CA LEU A 270 -20.27 -10.69 10.72
C LEU A 270 -21.33 -9.63 11.10
N THR A 271 -20.88 -8.40 11.32
CA THR A 271 -21.78 -7.24 11.51
C THR A 271 -22.13 -6.61 10.16
N SER A 272 -23.16 -5.76 10.12
CA SER A 272 -23.51 -4.99 8.91
C SER A 272 -22.33 -4.16 8.37
N GLN A 273 -21.54 -3.58 9.27
CA GLN A 273 -20.33 -2.83 8.91
C GLN A 273 -19.27 -3.72 8.25
N ASN A 274 -19.05 -4.93 8.79
CA ASN A 274 -18.12 -5.90 8.20
C ASN A 274 -18.58 -6.31 6.79
N THR A 275 -19.89 -6.52 6.58
CA THR A 275 -20.45 -6.84 5.26
C THR A 275 -20.20 -5.71 4.27
N GLN A 276 -20.44 -4.46 4.65
CA GLN A 276 -20.14 -3.30 3.79
C GLN A 276 -18.64 -3.15 3.49
N GLN A 277 -17.78 -3.54 4.43
CA GLN A 277 -16.33 -3.52 4.24
C GLN A 277 -15.89 -4.62 3.26
N ILE A 278 -16.45 -5.83 3.36
CA ILE A 278 -16.18 -6.94 2.43
C ILE A 278 -16.69 -6.62 1.03
N LEU A 279 -17.87 -6.00 0.89
CA LEU A 279 -18.39 -5.57 -0.40
C LEU A 279 -17.53 -4.49 -1.07
N ARG A 280 -17.02 -3.54 -0.28
CA ARG A 280 -16.05 -2.55 -0.77
C ARG A 280 -14.74 -3.22 -1.21
N LEU A 281 -14.23 -4.17 -0.42
CA LEU A 281 -13.06 -4.97 -0.80
C LEU A 281 -13.30 -5.72 -2.12
N GLN A 282 -14.46 -6.33 -2.30
CA GLN A 282 -14.82 -7.02 -3.54
C GLN A 282 -14.82 -6.07 -4.75
N GLN A 283 -15.37 -4.85 -4.60
CA GLN A 283 -15.36 -3.84 -5.66
C GLN A 283 -13.94 -3.36 -5.99
N GLN A 284 -13.13 -3.10 -4.96
CA GLN A 284 -11.72 -2.73 -5.12
C GLN A 284 -10.93 -3.84 -5.83
N LEU A 285 -11.16 -5.10 -5.45
CA LEU A 285 -10.57 -6.26 -6.12
C LEU A 285 -10.96 -6.32 -7.59
N GLN A 286 -12.23 -6.12 -7.94
CA GLN A 286 -12.68 -6.12 -9.32
C GLN A 286 -11.98 -5.04 -10.16
N GLN A 287 -11.89 -3.81 -9.63
CA GLN A 287 -11.23 -2.70 -10.30
C GLN A 287 -9.73 -2.94 -10.45
N LEU A 288 -9.08 -3.38 -9.38
CA LEU A 288 -7.64 -3.63 -9.37
C LEU A 288 -7.28 -4.78 -10.30
N LEU A 289 -7.98 -5.91 -10.23
CA LEU A 289 -7.80 -7.04 -11.14
C LEU A 289 -8.03 -6.64 -12.60
N ALA A 290 -9.03 -5.81 -12.88
CA ALA A 290 -9.23 -5.31 -14.25
C ALA A 290 -8.03 -4.53 -14.79
N ALA A 291 -7.34 -3.78 -13.93
CA ALA A 291 -6.16 -2.99 -14.29
C ALA A 291 -4.87 -3.83 -14.41
N ILE A 292 -4.64 -4.79 -13.50
CA ILE A 292 -3.36 -5.52 -13.41
C ILE A 292 -3.36 -6.87 -14.12
N LYS A 293 -4.52 -7.39 -14.54
CA LYS A 293 -4.59 -8.73 -15.14
C LYS A 293 -3.79 -8.81 -16.44
N PRO A 294 -3.13 -9.95 -16.71
CA PRO A 294 -2.56 -10.21 -18.03
C PRO A 294 -3.61 -10.12 -19.16
N ALA A 295 -3.18 -9.73 -20.36
CA ALA A 295 -4.04 -9.75 -21.54
C ALA A 295 -4.65 -11.15 -21.75
N ALA A 296 -5.89 -11.20 -22.25
CA ALA A 296 -6.66 -12.42 -22.46
C ALA A 296 -6.96 -13.29 -21.21
N SER A 297 -6.59 -12.84 -20.00
CA SER A 297 -6.97 -13.53 -18.75
C SER A 297 -8.33 -13.08 -18.20
N ARG A 298 -8.97 -14.00 -17.46
CA ARG A 298 -10.23 -13.88 -16.74
C ARG A 298 -9.98 -14.19 -15.27
N PHE A 299 -10.81 -13.63 -14.41
CA PHE A 299 -10.77 -13.91 -12.98
C PHE A 299 -12.17 -14.26 -12.48
N THR A 300 -12.23 -15.08 -11.44
CA THR A 300 -13.47 -15.35 -10.72
C THR A 300 -13.22 -15.07 -9.24
N ILE A 301 -14.02 -14.16 -8.68
CA ILE A 301 -13.94 -13.79 -7.26
C ILE A 301 -14.97 -14.62 -6.51
N THR A 302 -14.52 -15.33 -5.48
CA THR A 302 -15.35 -16.14 -4.60
C THR A 302 -15.12 -15.72 -3.15
N ILE A 303 -16.12 -15.94 -2.30
CA ILE A 303 -16.04 -15.66 -0.86
C ILE A 303 -16.22 -16.98 -0.13
N PHE A 304 -15.31 -17.27 0.79
CA PHE A 304 -15.29 -18.49 1.59
C PHE A 304 -15.19 -18.14 3.09
N PRO A 305 -15.93 -18.80 3.98
CA PRO A 305 -16.99 -19.73 3.67
C PRO A 305 -18.18 -18.97 3.08
N SER A 306 -18.70 -19.46 1.95
CA SER A 306 -20.08 -19.16 1.58
C SER A 306 -20.95 -19.94 2.55
N MET A 307 -21.89 -19.31 3.26
CA MET A 307 -22.83 -20.06 4.08
C MET A 307 -23.72 -20.92 3.15
N GLN A 308 -23.35 -22.19 2.97
CA GLN A 308 -24.25 -23.19 2.38
C GLN A 308 -25.15 -23.69 3.50
N LEU A 309 -26.41 -23.27 3.49
CA LEU A 309 -27.45 -24.01 4.22
C LEU A 309 -27.47 -25.41 3.60
N GLN A 310 -27.19 -26.45 4.38
CA GLN A 310 -27.53 -27.81 3.96
C GLN A 310 -29.03 -27.82 3.65
N ALA A 311 -29.40 -28.27 2.46
CA ALA A 311 -30.80 -28.51 2.15
C ALA A 311 -31.29 -29.57 3.15
N VAL A 312 -32.28 -29.21 3.96
CA VAL A 312 -32.91 -30.16 4.88
C VAL A 312 -33.71 -31.15 4.02
N THR A 313 -33.11 -32.28 3.68
CA THR A 313 -33.85 -33.45 3.19
C THR A 313 -34.44 -34.19 4.39
N PRO A 314 -35.54 -34.95 4.24
CA PRO A 314 -36.12 -35.73 5.33
C PRO A 314 -35.11 -36.63 6.06
N GLU A 315 -34.06 -37.07 5.36
CA GLU A 315 -32.94 -37.87 5.90
C GLU A 315 -32.02 -37.10 6.87
N THR A 316 -31.95 -35.77 6.77
CA THR A 316 -31.11 -34.92 7.64
C THR A 316 -31.85 -34.38 8.86
N GLN A 317 -33.14 -34.66 9.00
CA GLN A 317 -34.01 -34.13 10.07
C GLN A 317 -33.83 -34.84 11.42
N ILE A 318 -33.15 -36.00 11.46
CA ILE A 318 -33.10 -36.86 12.65
C ILE A 318 -32.00 -36.42 13.65
N CYS A 319 -31.07 -35.53 13.27
CA CYS A 319 -29.90 -35.25 14.12
C CYS A 319 -29.60 -33.78 14.45
N ASN A 320 -30.41 -32.77 14.12
CA ASN A 320 -30.08 -31.40 14.55
C ASN A 320 -31.31 -30.60 15.00
N ALA A 321 -31.45 -30.48 16.32
CA ALA A 321 -32.36 -29.54 16.97
C ALA A 321 -31.70 -28.14 17.01
N ALA A 322 -31.67 -27.44 15.88
CA ALA A 322 -31.66 -25.97 15.79
C ALA A 322 -31.37 -25.53 14.36
N THR A 323 -32.38 -25.09 13.62
CA THR A 323 -32.15 -24.04 12.62
C THR A 323 -33.49 -23.41 12.23
N LEU A 324 -33.70 -22.18 12.71
CA LEU A 324 -34.75 -21.30 12.23
C LEU A 324 -34.24 -19.86 12.30
N GLY A 325 -34.17 -19.22 11.14
CA GLY A 325 -34.35 -17.77 11.04
C GLY A 325 -33.21 -16.95 10.44
N ILE A 326 -33.43 -16.51 9.20
CA ILE A 326 -32.98 -15.25 8.58
C ILE A 326 -31.59 -15.24 7.89
N ASN A 327 -31.60 -15.56 6.59
CA ASN A 327 -30.59 -15.13 5.62
C ASN A 327 -31.10 -13.91 4.86
N THR A 328 -30.73 -12.71 5.32
CA THR A 328 -30.82 -11.46 4.56
C THR A 328 -29.52 -10.68 4.77
N LEU A 329 -28.44 -11.07 4.08
CA LEU A 329 -27.16 -10.38 4.25
C LEU A 329 -26.56 -9.79 2.97
N LEU A 330 -27.18 -9.99 1.81
CA LEU A 330 -26.82 -9.29 0.59
C LEU A 330 -28.09 -8.83 -0.12
N GLY A 331 -28.66 -7.73 0.38
CA GLY A 331 -29.85 -7.10 -0.17
C GLY A 331 -29.64 -6.63 -1.61
N LEU A 332 -29.90 -7.51 -2.57
CA LEU A 332 -30.36 -7.09 -3.88
C LEU A 332 -31.86 -6.89 -3.75
N GLN A 333 -32.31 -5.62 -3.73
CA GLN A 333 -33.72 -5.32 -3.88
C GLN A 333 -34.17 -5.82 -5.25
N GLY A 334 -34.90 -6.93 -5.28
CA GLY A 334 -35.70 -7.30 -6.44
C GLY A 334 -36.72 -6.21 -6.68
N LYS A 335 -36.54 -5.45 -7.77
CA LYS A 335 -37.63 -4.66 -8.34
C LYS A 335 -38.76 -5.63 -8.70
N LYS A 336 -39.97 -5.31 -8.21
CA LYS A 336 -41.21 -5.80 -8.81
C LYS A 336 -41.32 -5.27 -10.24
#